data_AF-A0A1V4V7N5-F1
#
_entry.id   AF-A0A1V4V7N5-F1
#
_cell.length_a   1.000
_cell.length_b   1.000
_cell.length_c   1.000
_cell.angle_alpha   90.00
_cell.angle_beta   90.00
_cell.angle_gamma   90.00
#
_symmetry.space_group_name_H-M   'P 1'
#
loop_
_entity.id
_entity.type
_entity.pdbx_description
1 polymer ?
#
loop_
_entity_poly.entity_id
_entity_poly.type
_entity_poly.pdbx_seq_one_letter_code
_entity_poly.pdbx_strand_id
1 'polypeptide(L)'
;MWPDHACCCLVVSGELMREEPELVEQIVKTHIRATEFINENPDRAAEIYAAKTNQNLTVIEQSIKSWDGAWISDPHVIIPSVTEFARVNYELGYTGGKLLEEDDLFDTSFYNRVKG
;
A
#
# COMPACT_ATOMS: atom_id res chain seq x y z
N MET A 1 2.59 -12.69 11.34
CA MET A 1 3.10 -11.45 10.72
C MET A 1 3.21 -10.38 11.79
N TRP A 2 4.09 -9.39 11.64
CA TRP A 2 4.20 -8.29 12.60
C TRP A 2 2.91 -7.46 12.63
N PRO A 3 2.63 -6.75 13.73
CA PRO A 3 1.61 -5.70 13.75
C PRO A 3 1.80 -4.76 12.55
N ASP A 4 0.69 -4.33 11.94
CA ASP A 4 0.68 -3.40 10.81
C ASP A 4 1.44 -3.87 9.56
N HIS A 5 1.60 -5.18 9.40
CA HIS A 5 2.23 -5.74 8.22
C HIS A 5 1.44 -5.43 6.94
N ALA A 6 2.09 -4.74 6.01
CA ALA A 6 1.51 -4.42 4.71
C ALA A 6 1.41 -5.67 3.83
N CYS A 7 0.21 -5.95 3.32
CA CYS A 7 0.03 -6.97 2.27
C CYS A 7 0.41 -6.44 0.88
N CYS A 8 0.09 -5.17 0.61
CA CYS A 8 0.32 -4.50 -0.67
C CYS A 8 0.77 -3.05 -0.43
N CYS A 9 1.64 -2.54 -1.29
CA CYS A 9 2.13 -1.17 -1.26
C CYS A 9 2.04 -0.52 -2.65
N LEU A 10 1.98 0.81 -2.70
CA LEU A 10 2.17 1.58 -3.92
C LEU A 10 3.68 1.82 -4.13
N VAL A 11 4.20 1.45 -5.30
CA VAL A 11 5.59 1.71 -5.69
C VAL A 11 5.59 2.60 -6.93
N VAL A 12 6.45 3.61 -6.92
CA VAL A 12 6.64 4.55 -8.03
C VAL A 12 8.12 4.58 -8.40
N SER A 13 8.44 4.66 -9.69
CA SER A 13 9.84 4.75 -10.11
C SER A 13 10.42 6.11 -9.72
N GLY A 14 11.71 6.12 -9.33
CA GLY A 14 12.40 7.37 -9.02
C GLY A 14 12.49 8.33 -10.21
N GLU A 15 12.47 7.81 -11.45
CA GLU A 15 12.39 8.62 -12.67
C GLU A 15 11.08 9.40 -12.71
N LEU A 16 9.93 8.74 -12.52
CA LEU A 16 8.62 9.40 -12.52
C LEU A 16 8.51 10.42 -11.39
N MET A 17 9.06 10.12 -10.21
CA MET A 17 9.10 11.05 -9.08
C MET A 17 9.88 12.34 -9.37
N ARG A 18 10.98 12.25 -10.15
CA ARG A 18 11.83 13.40 -10.48
C ARG A 18 11.29 14.19 -11.67
N GLU A 19 10.78 13.49 -12.68
CA GLU A 19 10.41 14.10 -13.96
C GLU A 19 8.96 14.60 -13.98
N GLU A 20 8.05 13.89 -13.30
CA GLU A 20 6.62 14.18 -13.31
C GLU A 20 6.03 14.21 -11.87
N PRO A 21 6.56 15.05 -10.96
CA PRO A 21 6.18 15.03 -9.55
C PRO A 21 4.69 15.34 -9.33
N GLU A 22 4.09 16.21 -10.15
CA GLU A 22 2.65 16.51 -10.07
C GLU A 22 1.79 15.28 -10.42
N LEU A 23 2.21 14.48 -11.40
CA LEU A 23 1.53 13.23 -11.74
C LEU A 23 1.61 12.23 -10.59
N VAL A 24 2.77 12.12 -9.93
CA VAL A 24 2.92 11.27 -8.74
C VAL A 24 2.00 11.72 -7.62
N GLU A 25 1.88 13.03 -7.36
CA GLU A 25 0.90 13.54 -6.38
C GLU A 25 -0.54 13.18 -6.75
N GLN A 26 -0.91 13.23 -8.04
CA GLN A 26 -2.25 12.80 -8.49
C GLN A 26 -2.49 11.30 -8.31
N ILE A 27 -1.46 10.46 -8.51
CA ILE A 27 -1.52 9.02 -8.22
C ILE A 27 -1.79 8.82 -6.72
N VAL A 28 -1.02 9.49 -5.85
CA VAL A 28 -1.19 9.39 -4.38
C VAL A 28 -2.57 9.89 -3.94
N LYS A 29 -3.04 11.04 -4.43
CA LYS A 29 -4.40 11.56 -4.19
C LYS A 29 -5.47 10.55 -4.59
N THR A 30 -5.29 9.89 -5.72
CA THR A 30 -6.26 8.91 -6.23
C THR A 30 -6.23 7.63 -5.39
N HIS A 31 -5.06 7.18 -4.96
CA HIS A 31 -4.92 6.02 -4.08
C HIS A 31 -5.56 6.25 -2.70
N ILE A 32 -5.38 7.43 -2.12
CA ILE A 32 -6.04 7.84 -0.86
C ILE A 32 -7.56 7.80 -1.02
N ARG A 33 -8.10 8.47 -2.05
CA ARG A 33 -9.55 8.48 -2.32
C ARG A 33 -10.13 7.09 -2.59
N ALA A 34 -9.39 6.23 -3.28
CA ALA A 34 -9.82 4.85 -3.51
C ALA A 34 -9.90 4.05 -2.20
N THR A 35 -8.94 4.26 -1.30
CA THR A 35 -8.92 3.62 0.02
C THR A 35 -10.10 4.10 0.89
N GLU A 36 -10.35 5.42 0.91
CA GLU A 36 -11.52 6.02 1.58
C GLU A 36 -12.82 5.45 1.01
N PHE A 37 -12.94 5.38 -0.33
CA PHE A 37 -14.11 4.81 -0.99
C PHE A 37 -14.38 3.36 -0.61
N ILE A 38 -13.36 2.50 -0.55
CA ILE A 38 -13.53 1.08 -0.18
C ILE A 38 -14.01 0.96 1.28
N ASN A 39 -13.45 1.76 2.19
CA ASN A 39 -13.86 1.77 3.59
C ASN A 39 -15.31 2.25 3.77
N GLU A 40 -15.73 3.27 3.01
CA GLU A 40 -17.10 3.82 3.07
C GLU A 40 -18.12 2.96 2.30
N ASN A 41 -17.69 2.22 1.28
CA ASN A 41 -18.57 1.52 0.34
C ASN A 41 -18.08 0.08 0.04
N PRO A 42 -17.94 -0.81 1.04
CA PRO A 42 -17.33 -2.13 0.87
C PRO A 42 -18.10 -3.03 -0.11
N ASP A 43 -19.44 -3.03 -0.08
CA ASP A 43 -20.25 -3.83 -1.00
C ASP A 43 -20.09 -3.33 -2.46
N ARG A 44 -20.06 -2.01 -2.66
CA ARG A 44 -19.84 -1.44 -4.00
C ARG A 44 -18.43 -1.71 -4.51
N ALA A 45 -17.43 -1.68 -3.62
CA ALA A 45 -16.07 -2.08 -3.96
C ALA A 45 -16.00 -3.55 -4.40
N ALA A 46 -16.73 -4.45 -3.72
CA ALA A 46 -16.84 -5.86 -4.09
C ALA A 46 -17.42 -6.04 -5.51
N GLU A 47 -18.49 -5.31 -5.85
CA GLU A 47 -19.10 -5.32 -7.19
C GLU A 47 -18.12 -4.87 -8.28
N ILE A 48 -17.40 -3.77 -8.04
CA ILE A 48 -16.40 -3.24 -8.99
C ILE A 48 -15.28 -4.27 -9.20
N TYR A 49 -14.76 -4.84 -8.12
CA TYR A 49 -13.70 -5.85 -8.20
C TYR A 49 -14.18 -7.12 -8.90
N ALA A 50 -15.37 -7.63 -8.59
CA ALA A 50 -15.98 -8.80 -9.23
C ALA A 50 -16.14 -8.58 -10.74
N ALA A 51 -16.69 -7.43 -11.15
CA ALA A 51 -16.87 -7.09 -12.56
C ALA A 51 -15.53 -6.96 -13.30
N LYS A 52 -14.49 -6.41 -12.64
CA LYS A 52 -13.17 -6.23 -13.26
C LYS A 52 -12.39 -7.53 -13.41
N THR A 53 -12.53 -8.45 -12.47
CA THR A 53 -11.74 -9.70 -12.40
C THR A 53 -12.52 -10.93 -12.87
N ASN A 54 -13.82 -10.77 -13.15
CA ASN A 54 -14.75 -11.85 -13.50
C ASN A 54 -14.83 -12.96 -12.43
N GLN A 55 -14.61 -12.59 -11.18
CA GLN A 55 -14.69 -13.46 -10.00
C GLN A 55 -16.10 -13.46 -9.41
N ASN A 56 -16.41 -14.48 -8.61
CA ASN A 56 -17.73 -14.62 -7.98
C ASN A 56 -17.94 -13.53 -6.91
N LEU A 57 -18.98 -12.70 -7.08
CA LEU A 57 -19.29 -11.59 -6.16
C LEU A 57 -19.49 -12.04 -4.72
N THR A 58 -20.27 -13.11 -4.49
CA THR A 58 -20.54 -13.61 -3.14
C THR A 58 -19.27 -14.06 -2.42
N VAL A 59 -18.31 -14.63 -3.14
CA VAL A 59 -16.99 -15.00 -2.56
C VAL A 59 -16.21 -13.75 -2.16
N ILE A 60 -16.22 -12.70 -2.97
CA ILE A 60 -15.52 -11.44 -2.69
C ILE A 60 -16.16 -10.71 -1.50
N GLU A 61 -17.49 -10.63 -1.45
CA GLU A 61 -18.22 -10.04 -0.33
C GLU A 61 -17.92 -10.76 0.99
N GLN A 62 -17.89 -12.09 0.96
CA GLN A 62 -17.49 -12.92 2.11
C GLN A 62 -16.04 -12.62 2.51
N SER A 63 -15.13 -12.57 1.55
CA SER A 63 -13.72 -12.24 1.78
C SER A 63 -13.56 -10.90 2.47
N ILE A 64 -14.16 -9.83 1.94
CA ILE A 64 -14.09 -8.47 2.52
C ILE A 64 -14.66 -8.44 3.95
N LYS A 65 -15.77 -9.14 4.21
CA LYS A 65 -16.41 -9.17 5.54
C LYS A 65 -15.63 -9.97 6.58
N SER A 66 -14.95 -11.04 6.15
CA SER A 66 -14.21 -11.94 7.04
C SER A 66 -12.74 -11.57 7.22
N TRP A 67 -12.22 -10.67 6.37
CA TRP A 67 -10.82 -10.27 6.39
C TRP A 67 -10.51 -9.50 7.68
N ASP A 68 -9.39 -9.84 8.32
CA ASP A 68 -8.91 -9.32 9.59
C ASP A 68 -7.92 -8.15 9.43
N GLY A 69 -7.75 -7.64 8.21
CA GLY A 69 -6.93 -6.47 7.92
C GLY A 69 -7.74 -5.17 7.76
N ALA A 70 -7.04 -4.12 7.34
CA ALA A 70 -7.64 -2.81 7.10
C ALA A 70 -7.09 -2.18 5.81
N TRP A 71 -7.93 -1.39 5.14
CA TRP A 71 -7.50 -0.58 4.00
C TRP A 71 -6.91 0.74 4.51
N ILE A 72 -5.59 0.87 4.42
CA ILE A 72 -4.83 2.01 4.95
C ILE A 72 -4.00 2.59 3.82
N SER A 73 -4.04 3.93 3.68
CA SER A 73 -3.25 4.67 2.68
C SER A 73 -2.12 5.50 3.31
N ASP A 74 -2.07 5.61 4.64
CA ASP A 74 -0.97 6.28 5.35
C ASP A 74 0.28 5.37 5.40
N PRO A 75 1.36 5.73 4.70
CA PRO A 75 2.56 4.90 4.67
C PRO A 75 3.28 4.84 6.02
N HIS A 76 3.08 5.80 6.93
CA HIS A 76 3.81 5.81 8.21
C HIS A 76 3.43 4.64 9.11
N VAL A 77 2.23 4.07 8.93
CA VAL A 77 1.73 2.92 9.68
C VAL A 77 2.56 1.66 9.41
N ILE A 78 3.05 1.48 8.17
CA ILE A 78 3.71 0.24 7.75
C ILE A 78 5.23 0.27 7.91
N ILE A 79 5.83 1.44 8.12
CA ILE A 79 7.28 1.64 8.21
C ILE A 79 7.94 0.70 9.24
N PRO A 80 7.43 0.59 10.49
CA PRO A 80 8.06 -0.28 11.49
C PRO A 80 8.04 -1.76 11.08
N SER A 81 6.91 -2.25 10.53
CA SER A 81 6.83 -3.65 10.08
C SER A 81 7.73 -3.92 8.88
N VAL A 82 7.84 -2.98 7.93
CA VAL A 82 8.61 -3.19 6.70
C VAL A 82 10.12 -3.12 6.96
N THR A 83 10.56 -2.19 7.82
CA THR A 83 11.97 -2.10 8.23
C THR A 83 12.42 -3.32 9.04
N GLU A 84 11.56 -3.84 9.93
CA GLU A 84 11.84 -5.10 10.62
C GLU A 84 11.89 -6.29 9.65
N PHE A 85 10.99 -6.31 8.65
CA PHE A 85 11.04 -7.34 7.61
C PHE A 85 12.33 -7.23 6.78
N ALA A 86 12.78 -6.01 6.43
CA ALA A 86 14.05 -5.78 5.75
C ALA A 86 15.25 -6.27 6.57
N ARG A 87 15.24 -6.06 7.89
CA ARG A 87 16.25 -6.58 8.83
C ARG A 87 16.32 -8.11 8.79
N VAL A 88 15.18 -8.80 8.87
CA VAL A 88 15.15 -10.26 8.78
C VAL A 88 15.64 -10.77 7.42
N ASN A 89 15.24 -10.12 6.31
CA ASN A 89 15.74 -10.47 4.98
C ASN A 89 17.26 -10.29 4.85
N TYR A 90 17.82 -9.26 5.50
CA TYR A 90 19.26 -9.05 5.58
C TYR A 90 19.97 -10.17 6.35
N GLU A 91 19.45 -10.55 7.53
CA GLU A 91 20.01 -11.64 8.34
C GLU A 91 19.98 -13.00 7.62
N LEU A 92 18.97 -13.23 6.77
CA LEU A 92 18.86 -14.42 5.93
C LEU A 92 19.72 -14.36 4.67
N GLY A 93 20.39 -13.24 4.40
CA GLY A 93 21.28 -13.05 3.24
C GLY A 93 20.55 -12.75 1.93
N TYR A 94 19.28 -12.34 1.96
CA TYR A 94 18.48 -12.10 0.75
C TYR A 94 18.69 -10.72 0.11
N THR A 95 19.34 -9.80 0.80
CA THR A 95 19.52 -8.40 0.35
C THR A 95 20.91 -8.10 -0.21
N GLY A 96 21.69 -9.12 -0.56
CA GLY A 96 23.02 -8.93 -1.16
C GLY A 96 24.04 -8.25 -0.23
N GLY A 97 23.85 -8.40 1.09
CA GLY A 97 24.76 -7.85 2.10
C GLY A 97 24.53 -6.38 2.46
N LYS A 98 23.45 -5.74 1.98
CA LYS A 98 23.01 -4.41 2.42
C LYS A 98 21.77 -4.54 3.32
N LEU A 99 21.81 -3.96 4.51
CA LEU A 99 20.60 -3.71 5.28
C LEU A 99 19.91 -2.49 4.68
N LEU A 100 18.66 -2.65 4.23
CA LEU A 100 17.85 -1.55 3.72
C LEU A 100 17.20 -0.83 4.90
N GLU A 101 17.47 0.46 5.04
CA GLU A 101 16.90 1.31 6.07
C GLU A 101 15.63 2.02 5.58
N GLU A 102 14.96 2.79 6.44
CA GLU A 102 13.71 3.49 6.09
C GLU A 102 13.86 4.36 4.85
N ASP A 103 14.91 5.19 4.79
CA ASP A 103 15.19 6.10 3.67
C ASP A 103 15.57 5.36 2.36
N ASP A 104 15.97 4.08 2.44
CA ASP A 104 16.17 3.25 1.25
C ASP A 104 14.85 2.75 0.65
N LEU A 105 13.79 2.69 1.47
CA LEU A 105 12.54 1.98 1.17
C LEU A 105 11.36 2.93 0.97
N PHE A 106 11.37 4.11 1.60
CA PHE A 106 10.24 5.02 1.65
C PHE A 106 10.59 6.45 1.24
N ASP A 107 9.73 7.05 0.42
CA ASP A 107 9.62 8.51 0.27
C ASP A 107 8.18 8.91 0.60
N THR A 108 7.96 9.38 1.83
CA THR A 108 6.63 9.81 2.31
C THR A 108 6.31 11.25 1.95
N SER A 109 7.23 11.97 1.27
CA SER A 109 7.06 13.40 1.01
C SER A 109 5.86 13.70 0.13
N PHE A 110 5.57 12.84 -0.86
CA PHE A 110 4.39 12.96 -1.73
C PHE A 110 3.10 12.78 -0.94
N TYR A 111 3.03 11.80 -0.05
CA TYR A 111 1.87 11.61 0.83
C TYR A 111 1.65 12.82 1.74
N ASN A 112 2.72 13.30 2.38
CA ASN A 112 2.69 14.44 3.29
C ASN A 112 2.23 15.73 2.60
N ARG A 113 2.66 15.99 1.37
CA ARG A 113 2.17 17.14 0.57
C ARG A 113 0.70 17.03 0.19
N VAL A 114 0.17 15.81 0.06
CA VAL A 114 -1.24 15.59 -0.30
C VAL A 114 -2.16 15.73 0.91
N LYS A 115 -1.71 15.34 2.11
CA LYS A 115 -2.52 15.37 3.34
C LYS A 115 -2.35 16.62 4.20
N GLY A 116 -1.22 17.32 4.08
CA GLY A 116 -0.96 18.61 4.72
C GLY A 116 -1.61 19.76 3.97
#